data_AF-A0A7V8A8E7-F1
#
_entry.id   AF-A0A7V8A8E7-F1
#
_cell.length_a   1.000
_cell.length_b   1.000
_cell.length_c   1.000
_cell.angle_alpha   90.00
_cell.angle_beta   90.00
_cell.angle_gamma   90.00
#
_symmetry.space_group_name_H-M   'P 1'
#
loop_
_entity.id
_entity.type
_entity.pdbx_description
1 polymer ?
#
loop_
_entity_poly.entity_id
_entity_poly.type
_entity_poly.pdbx_seq_one_letter_code
_entity_poly.pdbx_strand_id
1 'polypeptide(L)'
;MNSPHPDRRQTLFGLTIAGLGASFAAPTMASPNKIEALPYLVSARLNNAAEMVKASDVALGGWLGNRVTANAKNRLLNIDTAPLLAGFIQKPGSHPWIGEHIGKWLHAATLAWANNGDAALRTKIDAAASQLIAAQENDGYLG
;
A
#
# COMPACT_ATOMS: atom_id res chain seq x y z
N MET A 1 34.32 -61.66 30.42
CA MET A 1 33.48 -60.63 31.07
C MET A 1 32.73 -59.90 29.97
N ASN A 2 31.64 -60.45 29.44
CA ASN A 2 30.26 -60.42 29.96
C ASN A 2 29.76 -59.02 30.31
N SER A 3 29.04 -58.39 29.38
CA SER A 3 27.68 -57.87 29.62
C SER A 3 27.02 -57.46 28.29
N PRO A 4 25.84 -58.03 27.95
CA PRO A 4 25.02 -57.57 26.82
C PRO A 4 24.09 -56.42 27.26
N HIS A 5 23.92 -55.44 26.39
CA HIS A 5 23.01 -54.30 26.57
C HIS A 5 21.56 -54.77 26.28
N PRO A 6 20.58 -54.56 27.18
CA PRO A 6 19.21 -55.02 26.92
C PRO A 6 18.47 -54.06 25.96
N ASP A 7 17.92 -54.71 24.94
CA ASP A 7 17.00 -54.24 23.91
C ASP A 7 15.67 -53.80 24.54
N ARG A 8 15.38 -52.49 24.54
CA ARG A 8 14.15 -51.92 25.10
C ARG A 8 13.12 -51.76 23.98
N ARG A 9 12.41 -52.85 23.69
CA ARG A 9 11.14 -52.81 22.96
C ARG A 9 10.17 -51.88 23.71
N GLN A 10 9.95 -50.69 23.18
CA GLN A 10 8.83 -49.84 23.58
C GLN A 10 7.73 -49.97 22.53
N THR A 11 6.63 -50.55 22.99
CA THR A 11 5.36 -50.72 22.30
C THR A 11 4.79 -49.35 21.92
N LEU A 12 4.69 -49.08 20.62
CA LEU A 12 3.98 -47.92 20.07
C LEU A 12 2.48 -48.08 20.36
N PHE A 13 1.93 -47.30 21.30
CA PHE A 13 0.49 -47.04 21.33
C PHE A 13 0.21 -45.89 20.36
N GLY A 14 -0.39 -46.22 19.21
CA GLY A 14 -0.88 -45.25 18.26
C GLY A 14 -2.07 -44.48 18.83
N LEU A 15 -1.91 -43.17 19.00
CA LEU A 15 -3.01 -42.24 19.20
C LEU A 15 -3.24 -41.52 17.87
N THR A 16 -4.19 -42.01 17.09
CA THR A 16 -4.64 -41.35 15.86
C THR A 16 -5.51 -40.14 16.25
N ILE A 17 -4.93 -38.94 16.24
CA ILE A 17 -5.71 -37.71 16.30
C ILE A 17 -6.23 -37.46 14.88
N ALA A 18 -7.51 -37.72 14.66
CA ALA A 18 -8.22 -37.29 13.46
C ALA A 18 -8.26 -35.75 13.45
N GLY A 19 -7.38 -35.12 12.68
CA GLY A 19 -7.41 -33.68 12.46
C GLY A 19 -8.63 -33.32 11.61
N LEU A 20 -9.60 -32.60 12.20
CA LEU A 20 -10.55 -31.83 11.41
C LEU A 20 -9.79 -30.70 10.70
N GLY A 21 -9.43 -30.94 9.44
CA GLY A 21 -8.97 -29.89 8.54
C GLY A 21 -10.14 -28.97 8.22
N ALA A 22 -10.28 -27.87 8.94
CA ALA A 22 -11.12 -26.76 8.51
C ALA A 22 -10.44 -26.10 7.31
N SER A 23 -10.93 -26.39 6.10
CA SER A 23 -10.55 -25.66 4.90
C SER A 23 -11.07 -24.23 5.01
N PHE A 24 -10.19 -23.30 5.39
CA PHE A 24 -10.46 -21.88 5.20
C PHE A 24 -10.46 -21.60 3.70
N ALA A 25 -11.64 -21.42 3.12
CA ALA A 25 -11.76 -20.86 1.78
C ALA A 25 -11.18 -19.44 1.82
N ALA A 26 -10.07 -19.21 1.11
CA ALA A 26 -9.53 -17.87 0.94
C ALA A 26 -10.60 -17.00 0.25
N PRO A 27 -10.91 -15.80 0.77
CA PRO A 27 -11.85 -14.92 0.09
C PRO A 27 -11.29 -14.59 -1.29
N THR A 28 -12.07 -14.86 -2.33
CA THR A 28 -11.80 -14.42 -3.68
C THR A 28 -11.82 -12.90 -3.69
N MET A 29 -10.64 -12.27 -3.74
CA MET A 29 -10.56 -10.84 -4.02
C MET A 29 -11.13 -10.62 -5.42
N ALA A 30 -12.27 -9.94 -5.51
CA ALA A 30 -12.82 -9.50 -6.78
C ALA A 30 -11.74 -8.71 -7.54
N SER A 31 -11.49 -9.09 -8.79
CA SER A 31 -10.62 -8.31 -9.66
C SER A 31 -11.16 -6.89 -9.72
N PRO A 32 -10.34 -5.84 -9.51
CA PRO A 32 -10.83 -4.47 -9.60
C PRO A 32 -11.39 -4.27 -11.00
N ASN A 33 -12.66 -3.89 -11.10
CA ASN A 33 -13.29 -3.52 -12.36
C ASN A 33 -12.37 -2.50 -13.06
N LYS A 34 -12.07 -2.77 -14.33
CA LYS A 34 -11.27 -1.85 -15.16
C LYS A 34 -12.01 -0.53 -15.23
N ILE A 35 -11.50 0.50 -14.56
CA ILE A 35 -12.05 1.85 -14.62
C ILE A 35 -11.74 2.39 -16.02
N GLU A 36 -12.77 2.50 -16.86
CA GLU A 36 -12.63 3.17 -18.16
C GLU A 36 -12.69 4.68 -17.97
N ALA A 37 -11.68 5.39 -18.48
CA ALA A 37 -11.66 6.84 -18.45
C ALA A 37 -12.76 7.39 -19.36
N LEU A 38 -13.52 8.38 -18.86
CA LEU A 38 -14.47 9.10 -19.70
C LEU A 38 -13.74 9.81 -20.84
N PRO A 39 -14.34 9.89 -22.04
CA PRO A 39 -13.77 10.66 -23.13
C PRO A 39 -13.65 12.14 -22.73
N TYR A 40 -12.58 12.79 -23.18
CA TYR A 40 -12.42 14.23 -22.96
C TYR A 40 -13.59 15.00 -23.59
N LEU A 41 -14.18 15.93 -22.83
CA LEU A 41 -15.25 16.80 -23.33
C LEU A 41 -14.77 17.80 -24.38
N VAL A 42 -13.46 18.06 -24.42
CA VAL A 42 -12.82 19.00 -25.33
C VAL A 42 -11.71 18.30 -26.09
N SER A 43 -11.77 18.37 -27.42
CA SER A 43 -10.72 17.84 -28.29
C SER A 43 -9.47 18.72 -28.22
N ALA A 44 -8.30 18.10 -28.12
CA ALA A 44 -7.03 18.80 -28.18
C ALA A 44 -6.88 19.52 -29.54
N ARG A 45 -6.53 20.81 -29.52
CA ARG A 45 -6.30 21.57 -30.78
C ARG A 45 -4.98 21.21 -31.46
N LEU A 46 -4.02 20.70 -30.72
CA LEU A 46 -2.69 20.30 -31.19
C LEU A 46 -2.37 18.94 -30.60
N ASN A 47 -1.58 18.16 -31.34
CA ASN A 47 -1.04 16.91 -30.83
C ASN A 47 0.01 17.18 -29.75
N ASN A 48 0.13 16.25 -28.80
CA ASN A 48 1.20 16.30 -27.80
C ASN A 48 2.57 16.26 -28.51
N ALA A 49 3.41 17.26 -28.26
CA ALA A 49 4.77 17.32 -28.79
C ALA A 49 5.73 16.37 -28.06
N ALA A 50 5.36 15.92 -26.86
CA ALA A 50 6.10 14.97 -26.05
C ALA A 50 5.14 14.15 -25.18
N GLU A 51 5.55 12.94 -24.86
CA GLU A 51 4.88 12.07 -23.89
C GLU A 51 5.81 11.87 -22.69
N MET A 52 5.27 11.93 -21.48
CA MET A 52 6.05 11.68 -20.27
C MET A 52 6.14 10.17 -20.03
N VAL A 53 7.33 9.72 -19.64
CA VAL A 53 7.55 8.35 -19.19
C VAL A 53 6.87 8.14 -17.84
N LYS A 54 6.22 7.00 -17.65
CA LYS A 54 5.59 6.66 -16.38
C LYS A 54 6.64 6.36 -15.32
N ALA A 55 6.35 6.65 -14.06
CA ALA A 55 7.25 6.33 -12.96
C ALA A 55 7.57 4.82 -12.87
N SER A 56 6.64 3.94 -13.29
CA SER A 56 6.83 2.49 -13.37
C SER A 56 7.85 2.05 -14.42
N ASP A 57 8.12 2.89 -15.43
CA ASP A 57 8.92 2.53 -16.60
C ASP A 57 10.34 3.10 -16.50
N VAL A 58 10.71 3.70 -15.36
CA VAL A 58 12.01 4.33 -15.12
C VAL A 58 12.73 3.65 -13.97
N ALA A 59 13.97 3.20 -14.20
CA ALA A 59 14.86 2.75 -13.13
C ALA A 59 15.94 3.80 -12.88
N LEU A 60 15.97 4.39 -11.67
CA LEU A 60 17.00 5.35 -11.27
C LEU A 60 18.17 4.64 -10.58
N GLY A 61 19.38 4.82 -11.12
CA GLY A 61 20.61 4.30 -10.53
C GLY A 61 21.49 5.39 -9.89
N GLY A 62 22.67 4.97 -9.43
CA GLY A 62 23.70 5.87 -8.92
C GLY A 62 23.26 6.67 -7.70
N TRP A 63 23.84 7.87 -7.54
CA TRP A 63 23.58 8.72 -6.37
C TRP A 63 22.10 9.11 -6.26
N LEU A 64 21.45 9.51 -7.36
CA LEU A 64 20.05 9.92 -7.35
C LEU A 64 19.12 8.75 -7.02
N GLY A 65 19.32 7.59 -7.65
CA GLY A 65 18.56 6.38 -7.35
C GLY A 65 18.64 5.99 -5.88
N ASN A 66 19.84 6.05 -5.29
CA ASN A 66 20.02 5.79 -3.86
C ASN A 66 19.24 6.76 -2.97
N ARG A 67 19.17 8.06 -3.34
CA ARG A 67 18.39 9.07 -2.59
C ARG A 67 16.89 8.84 -2.71
N VAL A 68 16.41 8.47 -3.89
CA VAL A 68 14.99 8.14 -4.11
C VAL A 68 14.58 6.90 -3.33
N THR A 69 15.37 5.83 -3.40
CA THR A 69 15.15 4.60 -2.62
C THR A 69 15.16 4.88 -1.11
N ALA A 70 16.11 5.67 -0.63
CA ALA A 70 16.17 6.05 0.78
C ALA A 70 14.98 6.91 1.20
N ASN A 71 14.48 7.82 0.35
CA ASN A 71 13.28 8.60 0.63
C ASN A 71 12.05 7.70 0.78
N ALA A 72 11.84 6.77 -0.15
CA ALA A 72 10.73 5.83 -0.10
C ALA A 72 10.75 5.00 1.19
N LYS A 73 11.88 4.36 1.49
CA LYS A 73 12.04 3.45 2.63
C LYS A 73 12.09 4.17 3.99
N ASN A 74 12.86 5.24 4.09
CA ASN A 74 13.18 5.84 5.38
C ASN A 74 12.23 6.99 5.74
N ARG A 75 11.52 7.59 4.77
CA ARG A 75 10.63 8.72 5.02
C ARG A 75 9.19 8.44 4.63
N LEU A 76 8.89 8.17 3.35
CA LEU A 76 7.50 8.02 2.89
C LEU A 76 6.75 6.90 3.63
N LEU A 77 7.40 5.74 3.79
CA LEU A 77 6.84 4.61 4.52
C LEU A 77 6.59 4.92 6.00
N ASN A 78 7.41 5.77 6.60
CA ASN A 78 7.44 5.99 8.06
C ASN A 78 6.68 7.25 8.52
N ILE A 79 6.24 8.12 7.60
CA ILE A 79 5.44 9.31 7.94
C ILE A 79 4.13 8.89 8.59
N ASP A 80 3.83 9.41 9.78
CA ASP A 80 2.50 9.27 10.36
C ASP A 80 1.50 10.13 9.58
N THR A 81 0.49 9.47 9.01
CA THR A 81 -0.56 10.12 8.21
C THR A 81 -1.68 10.70 9.06
N ALA A 82 -1.84 10.28 10.33
CA ALA A 82 -2.94 10.75 11.16
C ALA A 82 -2.91 12.28 11.38
N PRO A 83 -1.76 12.92 11.70
CA PRO A 83 -1.70 14.37 11.82
C PRO A 83 -1.98 15.10 10.50
N LEU A 84 -1.64 14.48 9.36
CA LEU A 84 -1.86 15.06 8.04
C LEU A 84 -3.33 15.04 7.63
N LEU A 85 -4.08 14.06 8.13
CA LEU A 85 -5.51 13.88 7.89
C LEU A 85 -6.39 14.63 8.89
N ALA A 86 -5.84 15.00 10.06
CA ALA A 86 -6.60 15.52 11.19
C ALA A 86 -7.52 16.69 10.83
N GLY A 87 -7.04 17.64 10.01
CA GLY A 87 -7.84 18.80 9.58
C GLY A 87 -9.02 18.48 8.67
N PHE A 88 -8.97 17.36 7.93
CA PHE A 88 -10.08 16.91 7.09
C PHE A 88 -11.14 16.17 7.92
N ILE A 89 -10.68 15.32 8.85
CA ILE A 89 -11.55 14.51 9.71
C ILE A 89 -12.27 15.39 10.74
N GLN A 90 -11.55 16.32 11.35
CA GLN A 90 -12.09 17.25 12.34
C GLN A 90 -11.76 18.69 11.94
N LYS A 91 -12.79 19.43 11.54
CA LYS A 91 -12.71 20.82 11.10
C LYS A 91 -12.98 21.78 12.28
N PRO A 92 -12.32 22.95 12.36
CA PRO A 92 -11.22 23.41 11.51
C PRO A 92 -9.89 22.73 11.87
N GLY A 93 -8.99 22.62 10.89
CA GLY A 93 -7.64 22.13 11.12
C GLY A 93 -6.79 23.05 12.01
N SER A 94 -5.63 22.54 12.45
CA SER A 94 -4.72 23.26 13.37
C SER A 94 -4.09 24.53 12.79
N HIS A 95 -3.99 24.65 11.46
CA HIS A 95 -3.62 25.87 10.75
C HIS A 95 -4.19 25.86 9.32
N PRO A 96 -4.29 27.02 8.64
CA PRO A 96 -4.95 27.14 7.31
C PRO A 96 -4.32 26.30 6.19
N TRP A 97 -3.08 25.84 6.38
CA TRP A 97 -2.30 25.13 5.36
C TRP A 97 -2.17 23.63 5.65
N ILE A 98 -2.76 23.12 6.75
CA ILE A 98 -2.51 21.73 7.20
C ILE A 98 -2.89 20.70 6.13
N GLY A 99 -3.91 21.02 5.33
CA GLY A 99 -4.40 20.15 4.26
C GLY A 99 -3.39 19.88 3.14
N GLU A 100 -2.36 20.74 2.97
CA GLU A 100 -1.38 20.55 1.88
C GLU A 100 -0.50 19.32 2.09
N HIS A 101 -0.29 18.92 3.35
CA HIS A 101 0.74 17.95 3.69
C HIS A 101 0.34 16.54 3.26
N ILE A 102 -0.93 16.16 3.44
CA ILE A 102 -1.40 14.84 3.00
C ILE A 102 -1.39 14.73 1.47
N GLY A 103 -1.75 15.80 0.76
CA GLY A 103 -1.71 15.84 -0.72
C GLY A 103 -0.29 15.67 -1.25
N LYS A 104 0.68 16.39 -0.68
CA LYS A 104 2.11 16.26 -1.02
C LYS A 104 2.63 14.85 -0.72
N TRP A 105 2.24 14.27 0.43
CA TRP A 105 2.63 12.91 0.77
C TRP A 105 2.03 11.88 -0.19
N LEU A 106 0.73 11.94 -0.49
CA LEU A 106 0.05 11.04 -1.42
C LEU A 106 0.68 11.10 -2.82
N HIS A 107 0.98 12.30 -3.31
CA HIS A 107 1.64 12.47 -4.60
C HIS A 107 3.02 11.80 -4.63
N ALA A 108 3.87 12.05 -3.64
CA ALA A 108 5.19 11.43 -3.57
C ALA A 108 5.12 9.91 -3.34
N ALA A 109 4.23 9.45 -2.46
CA ALA A 109 4.06 8.04 -2.11
C ALA A 109 3.54 7.22 -3.29
N THR A 110 2.57 7.73 -4.05
CA THR A 110 2.03 7.04 -5.24
C THR A 110 3.08 6.89 -6.33
N LEU A 111 3.90 7.91 -6.58
CA LEU A 111 5.02 7.81 -7.52
C LEU A 111 6.09 6.81 -7.05
N ALA A 112 6.43 6.82 -5.76
CA ALA A 112 7.37 5.87 -5.19
C ALA A 112 6.84 4.42 -5.28
N TRP A 113 5.57 4.19 -4.94
CA TRP A 113 4.92 2.89 -5.08
C TRP A 113 4.84 2.43 -6.54
N ALA A 114 4.48 3.33 -7.47
CA ALA A 114 4.45 3.00 -8.89
C ALA A 114 5.83 2.58 -9.41
N ASN A 115 6.91 3.13 -8.84
CA ASN A 115 8.27 2.81 -9.21
C ASN A 115 8.81 1.50 -8.60
N ASN A 116 8.47 1.18 -7.35
CA ASN A 116 9.10 0.07 -6.61
C ASN A 116 8.15 -1.07 -6.20
N GLY A 117 6.84 -0.89 -6.32
CA GLY A 117 5.82 -1.88 -5.98
C GLY A 117 5.68 -2.21 -4.49
N ASP A 118 6.18 -1.39 -3.57
CA ASP A 118 6.14 -1.66 -2.13
C ASP A 118 4.69 -1.79 -1.61
N ALA A 119 4.32 -3.01 -1.22
CA ALA A 119 2.96 -3.35 -0.77
C ALA A 119 2.58 -2.68 0.56
N ALA A 120 3.54 -2.43 1.45
CA ALA A 120 3.28 -1.74 2.71
C ALA A 120 2.97 -0.26 2.43
N LEU A 121 3.72 0.36 1.52
CA LEU A 121 3.44 1.72 1.08
C LEU A 121 2.08 1.81 0.38
N ARG A 122 1.74 0.82 -0.47
CA ARG A 122 0.42 0.75 -1.11
C ARG A 122 -0.73 0.69 -0.11
N THR A 123 -0.62 -0.18 0.88
CA THR A 123 -1.63 -0.33 1.93
C THR A 123 -1.85 1.01 2.65
N LYS A 124 -0.76 1.73 2.93
CA LYS A 124 -0.83 3.03 3.60
C LYS A 124 -1.45 4.11 2.72
N ILE A 125 -1.14 4.12 1.43
CA ILE A 125 -1.76 5.02 0.44
C ILE A 125 -3.28 4.78 0.38
N ASP A 126 -3.70 3.53 0.25
CA ASP A 126 -5.12 3.16 0.16
C ASP A 126 -5.88 3.57 1.43
N ALA A 127 -5.28 3.36 2.61
CA ALA A 127 -5.86 3.77 3.89
C ALA A 127 -6.01 5.29 4.01
N ALA A 128 -5.00 6.07 3.57
CA ALA A 128 -5.06 7.52 3.61
C ALA A 128 -6.08 8.08 2.60
N ALA A 129 -6.11 7.56 1.38
CA ALA A 129 -7.07 7.95 0.36
C ALA A 129 -8.52 7.65 0.80
N SER A 130 -8.76 6.48 1.38
CA SER A 130 -10.08 6.10 1.90
C SER A 130 -10.56 7.05 3.00
N GLN A 131 -9.67 7.46 3.90
CA GLN A 131 -10.00 8.44 4.95
C GLN A 131 -10.30 9.83 4.39
N LEU A 132 -9.57 10.29 3.37
CA LEU A 132 -9.90 11.55 2.71
C LEU A 132 -11.27 11.50 2.02
N ILE A 133 -11.56 10.42 1.29
CA ILE A 133 -12.86 10.23 0.64
C ILE A 133 -13.97 10.23 1.70
N ALA A 134 -13.77 9.55 2.82
CA ALA A 134 -14.75 9.52 3.90
C ALA A 134 -14.94 10.88 4.61
N ALA A 135 -13.96 11.78 4.52
CA ALA A 135 -14.02 13.12 5.11
C ALA A 135 -14.68 14.18 4.20
N GLN A 136 -15.00 13.81 2.95
CA GLN A 136 -15.67 14.68 1.99
C GLN A 136 -17.13 14.94 2.40
N GLU A 137 -17.57 16.18 2.33
CA GLU A 137 -18.96 16.57 2.59
C GLU A 137 -19.87 16.28 1.39
N ASN A 138 -21.19 16.29 1.62
CA ASN A 138 -22.17 15.89 0.61
C ASN A 138 -22.17 16.78 -0.65
N ASP A 139 -21.67 18.00 -0.56
CA ASP A 139 -21.53 18.93 -1.68
C ASP A 139 -20.18 18.80 -2.42
N GLY A 140 -19.34 17.85 -1.97
CA GLY A 140 -18.01 17.61 -2.51
C GLY A 140 -16.90 18.40 -1.82
N TYR A 141 -17.21 19.23 -0.82
CA TYR A 141 -16.21 19.99 -0.08
C TYR A 141 -15.24 19.06 0.67
N LEU A 142 -13.95 19.33 0.54
CA LEU A 142 -12.87 18.56 1.18
C LEU A 142 -11.71 19.51 1.51
N GLY A 143 -11.71 20.04 2.75
CA GLY A 143 -10.69 20.99 3.21
C GLY A 143 -10.92 21.51 4.62
#